data_AF-A0A387HLQ2-F1
#
_entry.id   AF-A0A387HLQ2-F1
#
_cell.length_a   1.000
_cell.length_b   1.000
_cell.length_c   1.000
_cell.angle_alpha   90.00
_cell.angle_beta   90.00
_cell.angle_gamma   90.00
#
_symmetry.space_group_name_H-M   'P 1'
#
loop_
_entity.id
_entity.type
_entity.pdbx_description
1 polymer ?
#
loop_
_entity_poly.entity_id
_entity_poly.type
_entity_poly.pdbx_seq_one_letter_code
_entity_poly.pdbx_strand_id
1 'polypeptide(L)'
;MGRVLERDTLTAYGVGPGPESGSAKTDTAWQGVRMSSEPPHSPPLRHHDYGMWLVRFTDHVLMVCPKCGGRALVVLHPGLGTPRYSSSLLCRPRRLSCAQCGATADWTAEERGRALVGVVPGGTEDPFFRRPLWLQTRCAGQILWAYNEEHIDALAAFVGARLRVRHASPTLGMFARLPACLKSAAHREEVLAGLGTLRSLASRSGPADRSDAAYERGDRPRHHGSLIFRGGPY
;
A
#
# COMPACT_ATOMS: atom_id res chain seq x y z
N MET A 1 33.85 -2.21 -60.10
CA MET A 1 34.42 -0.97 -60.65
C MET A 1 34.26 0.09 -59.57
N GLY A 2 35.26 0.73 -59.00
CA GLY A 2 36.70 0.71 -59.21
C GLY A 2 37.30 1.58 -58.10
N ARG A 3 38.55 1.27 -57.75
CA ARG A 3 39.39 2.05 -56.83
C ARG A 3 39.47 3.52 -57.24
N VAL A 4 39.88 4.36 -56.29
CA VAL A 4 41.04 5.28 -56.38
C VAL A 4 41.21 5.82 -54.94
N LEU A 5 42.21 5.39 -54.16
CA LEU A 5 43.64 5.77 -54.18
C LEU A 5 43.77 7.30 -53.99
N GLU A 6 44.37 7.77 -52.91
CA GLU A 6 45.81 8.07 -52.78
C GLU A 6 45.86 9.54 -52.31
N ARG A 7 46.64 9.99 -51.34
CA ARG A 7 48.11 10.08 -51.30
C ARG A 7 48.44 10.80 -49.98
N ASP A 8 49.39 10.30 -49.21
CA ASP A 8 50.79 10.80 -49.12
C ASP A 8 50.93 11.57 -47.79
N THR A 9 52.00 11.51 -47.01
CA THR A 9 53.39 11.03 -47.18
C THR A 9 53.98 10.97 -45.74
N LEU A 10 54.68 9.89 -45.35
CA LEU A 10 56.17 9.83 -45.23
C LEU A 10 56.75 10.95 -44.34
N THR A 11 57.58 10.73 -43.30
CA THR A 11 58.69 9.77 -43.18
C THR A 11 59.16 9.68 -41.71
N ALA A 12 59.61 8.50 -41.32
CA ALA A 12 60.35 8.17 -40.11
C ALA A 12 61.77 8.78 -40.06
N TYR A 13 62.36 8.87 -38.88
CA TYR A 13 63.80 8.68 -38.51
C TYR A 13 63.85 8.90 -36.97
N GLY A 14 64.55 8.19 -36.08
CA GLY A 14 65.50 7.08 -36.07
C GLY A 14 65.87 6.87 -34.57
N VAL A 15 65.88 5.63 -34.07
CA VAL A 15 67.04 4.87 -33.54
C VAL A 15 67.91 5.56 -32.48
N GLY A 16 68.07 4.92 -31.31
CA GLY A 16 69.24 5.12 -30.43
C GLY A 16 69.07 4.72 -28.96
N PRO A 17 69.83 3.74 -28.41
CA PRO A 17 69.61 3.12 -27.10
C PRO A 17 70.61 3.58 -26.00
N GLY A 18 70.35 3.21 -24.74
CA GLY A 18 71.42 3.07 -23.74
C GLY A 18 71.00 3.26 -22.27
N PRO A 19 71.68 2.61 -21.31
CA PRO A 19 71.05 2.05 -20.11
C PRO A 19 71.46 2.77 -18.82
N GLU A 20 70.76 2.53 -17.71
CA GLU A 20 71.41 2.50 -16.39
C GLU A 20 70.63 1.71 -15.35
N SER A 21 71.41 0.91 -14.62
CA SER A 21 71.09 -0.12 -13.66
C SER A 21 70.77 0.42 -12.25
N GLY A 22 69.88 -0.27 -11.53
CA GLY A 22 69.72 -0.12 -10.08
C GLY A 22 69.17 -1.41 -9.47
N SER A 23 70.01 -2.09 -8.69
CA SER A 23 69.87 -3.45 -8.18
C SER A 23 69.09 -3.55 -6.86
N ALA A 24 68.59 -4.76 -6.56
CA ALA A 24 68.29 -5.35 -5.23
C ALA A 24 67.09 -4.78 -4.45
N LYS A 25 66.23 -5.54 -3.75
CA LYS A 25 66.34 -6.88 -3.14
C LYS A 25 64.95 -7.35 -2.65
N THR A 26 64.68 -8.65 -2.83
CA THR A 26 64.00 -9.61 -1.94
C THR A 26 62.63 -9.32 -1.32
N ASP A 27 61.67 -10.15 -1.72
CA ASP A 27 60.71 -10.92 -0.90
C ASP A 27 60.44 -10.45 0.53
N THR A 28 59.18 -10.08 0.78
CA THR A 28 58.49 -10.48 2.01
C THR A 28 57.02 -10.67 1.70
N ALA A 29 56.58 -11.92 1.84
CA ALA A 29 55.21 -12.36 1.79
C ALA A 29 54.32 -11.53 2.73
N TRP A 30 53.28 -10.91 2.17
CA TRP A 30 52.09 -10.54 2.94
C TRP A 30 50.95 -11.45 2.51
N GLN A 31 50.62 -12.32 3.46
CA GLN A 31 49.54 -13.28 3.42
C GLN A 31 48.23 -12.57 3.04
N GLY A 32 47.52 -13.18 2.09
CA GLY A 32 46.20 -12.74 1.68
C GLY A 32 45.25 -12.70 2.87
N VAL A 33 44.89 -11.50 3.29
CA VAL A 33 43.65 -11.26 4.02
C VAL A 33 42.54 -11.67 3.07
N ARG A 34 41.86 -12.80 3.34
CA ARG A 34 40.55 -13.04 2.74
C ARG A 34 39.68 -11.87 3.16
N MET A 35 39.47 -10.91 2.27
CA MET A 35 38.34 -10.01 2.37
C MET A 35 37.11 -10.91 2.30
N SER A 36 36.56 -11.26 3.45
CA SER A 36 35.18 -11.70 3.54
C SER A 36 34.36 -10.56 2.95
N SER A 37 33.99 -10.70 1.69
CA SER A 37 33.06 -9.81 1.02
C SER A 37 31.69 -10.07 1.61
N GLU A 38 31.46 -9.52 2.80
CA GLU A 38 30.12 -9.42 3.36
C GLU A 38 29.32 -8.52 2.41
N PRO A 39 28.18 -8.98 1.87
CA PRO A 39 27.40 -8.17 0.95
C PRO A 39 26.99 -6.88 1.67
N PRO A 40 26.99 -5.71 0.98
CA PRO A 40 26.61 -4.45 1.61
C PRO A 40 25.25 -4.62 2.25
N HIS A 41 25.21 -4.54 3.59
CA HIS A 41 23.97 -4.65 4.34
C HIS A 41 23.09 -3.49 3.89
N SER A 42 22.08 -3.80 3.07
CA SER A 42 21.12 -2.79 2.62
C SER A 42 20.51 -2.14 3.86
N PRO A 43 20.42 -0.80 3.90
CA PRO A 43 19.86 -0.12 5.06
C PRO A 43 18.45 -0.65 5.32
N PRO A 44 18.07 -0.84 6.59
CA PRO A 44 16.76 -1.39 6.92
C PRO A 44 15.65 -0.53 6.31
N LEU A 45 14.68 -1.19 5.66
CA LEU A 45 13.54 -0.53 5.05
C LEU A 45 12.87 0.42 6.06
N ARG A 46 12.73 1.68 5.66
CA ARG A 46 12.19 2.77 6.47
C ARG A 46 10.85 3.23 5.91
N HIS A 47 9.83 3.25 6.76
CA HIS A 47 8.51 3.79 6.43
C HIS A 47 8.36 5.19 7.03
N HIS A 48 7.77 6.10 6.26
CA HIS A 48 7.49 7.47 6.66
C HIS A 48 5.97 7.68 6.79
N ASP A 49 5.51 7.80 8.03
CA ASP A 49 4.10 8.02 8.37
C ASP A 49 3.79 9.52 8.39
N TYR A 50 3.19 10.01 7.30
CA TYR A 50 2.68 11.38 7.16
C TYR A 50 1.26 11.55 7.72
N GLY A 51 0.75 10.60 8.50
CA GLY A 51 -0.56 10.68 9.12
C GLY A 51 -1.67 10.43 8.11
N MET A 52 -1.55 9.37 7.31
CA MET A 52 -2.56 9.04 6.30
C MET A 52 -3.87 8.59 6.96
N TRP A 53 -4.98 9.23 6.61
CA TRP A 53 -6.29 8.89 7.17
C TRP A 53 -6.91 7.70 6.44
N LEU A 54 -7.55 6.81 7.19
CA LEU A 54 -8.22 5.63 6.66
C LEU A 54 -9.28 5.96 5.60
N VAL A 55 -9.87 7.16 5.66
CA VAL A 55 -10.85 7.65 4.68
C VAL A 55 -10.33 7.64 3.23
N ARG A 56 -9.01 7.77 3.01
CA ARG A 56 -8.44 7.83 1.65
C ARG A 56 -8.69 6.54 0.86
N PHE A 57 -8.76 5.41 1.56
CA PHE A 57 -9.02 4.09 0.97
C PHE A 57 -10.51 3.75 0.85
N THR A 58 -11.40 4.74 1.06
CA THR A 58 -12.85 4.52 0.97
C THR A 58 -13.40 4.88 -0.39
N ASP A 59 -12.60 5.40 -1.32
CA ASP A 59 -13.03 5.75 -2.69
C ASP A 59 -13.63 4.54 -3.42
N HIS A 60 -13.04 3.37 -3.22
CA HIS A 60 -13.60 2.08 -3.58
C HIS A 60 -13.40 1.04 -2.48
N VAL A 61 -14.44 0.26 -2.20
CA VAL A 61 -14.45 -0.74 -1.11
C VAL A 61 -14.95 -2.08 -1.64
N LEU A 62 -14.22 -3.14 -1.32
CA LEU A 62 -14.60 -4.53 -1.62
C LEU A 62 -15.37 -5.12 -0.44
N MET A 63 -16.61 -5.51 -0.68
CA MET A 63 -17.51 -6.07 0.34
C MET A 63 -18.20 -7.34 -0.14
N VAL A 64 -18.79 -8.08 0.79
CA VAL A 64 -19.61 -9.25 0.50
C VAL A 64 -20.97 -8.80 -0.04
N CYS A 65 -21.33 -9.28 -1.22
CA CYS A 65 -22.63 -9.01 -1.82
C CYS A 65 -23.76 -9.55 -0.93
N PRO A 66 -24.77 -8.73 -0.58
CA PRO A 66 -25.88 -9.17 0.26
C PRO A 66 -26.82 -10.15 -0.44
N LYS A 67 -26.79 -10.25 -1.78
CA LYS A 67 -27.67 -11.16 -2.54
C LYS A 67 -27.03 -12.54 -2.76
N CYS A 68 -25.81 -12.58 -3.29
CA CYS A 68 -25.17 -13.85 -3.69
C CYS A 68 -24.01 -14.28 -2.80
N GLY A 69 -23.54 -13.44 -1.87
CA GLY A 69 -22.36 -13.72 -1.04
C GLY A 69 -21.01 -13.64 -1.75
N GLY A 70 -20.97 -13.34 -3.05
CA GLY A 70 -19.74 -13.07 -3.81
C GLY A 70 -19.20 -11.67 -3.57
N ARG A 71 -18.13 -11.28 -4.29
CA ARG A 71 -17.56 -9.94 -4.16
C ARG A 71 -18.45 -8.88 -4.82
N ALA A 72 -18.74 -7.83 -4.06
CA ALA A 72 -19.34 -6.60 -4.54
C ALA A 72 -18.35 -5.43 -4.37
N LEU A 73 -18.52 -4.42 -5.21
CA LEU A 73 -17.71 -3.23 -5.25
C LEU A 73 -18.59 -2.03 -4.89
N VAL A 74 -18.13 -1.22 -3.94
CA VAL A 74 -18.70 0.08 -3.63
C VAL A 74 -17.75 1.13 -4.18
N VAL A 75 -18.25 2.06 -4.98
CA VAL A 75 -17.48 3.19 -5.53
C VAL A 75 -18.19 4.51 -5.26
N LEU A 76 -17.48 5.63 -5.41
CA LEU A 76 -18.14 6.93 -5.56
C LEU A 76 -19.18 6.87 -6.68
N HIS A 77 -20.34 7.49 -6.46
CA HIS A 77 -21.38 7.55 -7.49
C HIS A 77 -20.82 8.23 -8.75
N PRO A 78 -21.03 7.66 -9.95
CA PRO A 78 -20.58 8.28 -11.20
C PRO A 78 -21.12 9.70 -11.37
N GLY A 79 -20.34 10.56 -12.05
CA GLY A 79 -20.74 11.94 -12.34
C GLY A 79 -20.41 12.95 -11.23
N LEU A 80 -19.76 12.53 -10.15
CA LEU A 80 -19.25 13.44 -9.11
C LEU A 80 -17.81 13.86 -9.44
N GLY A 81 -17.53 15.16 -9.46
CA GLY A 81 -16.15 15.68 -9.60
C GLY A 81 -15.27 15.34 -8.40
N THR A 82 -13.94 15.47 -8.52
CA THR A 82 -12.97 15.17 -7.46
C THR A 82 -13.29 15.89 -6.14
N PRO A 83 -13.22 15.20 -4.98
CA PRO A 83 -13.49 15.84 -3.69
C PRO A 83 -12.45 16.91 -3.38
N ARG A 84 -12.90 18.08 -2.91
CA ARG A 84 -12.00 19.16 -2.47
C ARG A 84 -11.26 18.83 -1.19
N TYR A 85 -11.90 18.07 -0.29
CA TYR A 85 -11.32 17.64 0.97
C TYR A 85 -11.50 16.13 1.14
N SER A 86 -10.52 15.45 1.72
CA SER A 86 -10.58 14.02 2.00
C SER A 86 -11.75 13.66 2.93
N SER A 87 -12.13 14.55 3.85
CA SER A 87 -13.28 14.38 4.73
C SER A 87 -14.61 14.27 3.97
N SER A 88 -14.73 14.90 2.80
CA SER A 88 -15.94 14.82 1.97
C SER A 88 -16.23 13.41 1.45
N LEU A 89 -15.22 12.52 1.40
CA LEU A 89 -15.42 11.11 1.02
C LEU A 89 -16.34 10.35 1.99
N LEU A 90 -16.49 10.84 3.23
CA LEU A 90 -17.32 10.23 4.27
C LEU A 90 -18.83 10.39 4.03
N CYS A 91 -19.23 11.41 3.26
CA CYS A 91 -20.63 11.73 3.04
C CYS A 91 -21.02 11.76 1.56
N ARG A 92 -20.11 11.38 0.67
CA ARG A 92 -20.36 11.41 -0.76
C ARG A 92 -21.20 10.22 -1.20
N PRO A 93 -22.19 10.43 -2.09
CA PRO A 93 -23.01 9.35 -2.62
C PRO A 93 -22.17 8.21 -3.18
N ARG A 94 -22.57 6.98 -2.88
CA ARG A 94 -21.89 5.75 -3.30
C ARG A 94 -22.81 4.88 -4.12
N ARG A 95 -22.22 4.09 -5.02
CA ARG A 95 -22.89 3.02 -5.74
C ARG A 95 -22.24 1.69 -5.40
N LEU A 96 -23.06 0.75 -4.97
CA LEU A 96 -22.74 -0.67 -4.88
C LEU A 96 -23.09 -1.36 -6.19
N SER A 97 -22.20 -2.22 -6.68
CA SER A 97 -22.44 -3.12 -7.80
C SER A 97 -21.82 -4.50 -7.54
N CYS A 98 -22.51 -5.55 -7.97
CA CYS A 98 -22.00 -6.93 -7.93
C CYS A 98 -21.91 -7.47 -9.35
N ALA A 99 -20.70 -7.81 -9.79
CA ALA A 99 -20.46 -8.39 -11.11
C ALA A 99 -21.02 -9.82 -11.25
N GLN A 100 -21.25 -10.53 -10.14
CA GLN A 100 -21.70 -11.92 -10.15
C GLN A 100 -23.22 -12.08 -10.34
N CYS A 101 -24.02 -11.26 -9.66
CA CYS A 101 -25.49 -11.38 -9.68
C CYS A 101 -26.21 -10.12 -10.17
N GLY A 102 -25.47 -9.08 -10.57
CA GLY A 102 -26.05 -7.82 -11.05
C GLY A 102 -26.71 -6.95 -9.97
N ALA A 103 -26.58 -7.30 -8.68
CA ALA A 103 -27.12 -6.48 -7.60
C ALA A 103 -26.51 -5.08 -7.62
N THR A 104 -27.35 -4.06 -7.57
CA THR A 104 -26.96 -2.66 -7.44
C THR A 104 -27.72 -2.01 -6.29
N ALA A 105 -27.09 -1.01 -5.65
CA ALA A 105 -27.74 -0.16 -4.67
C ALA A 105 -27.00 1.18 -4.62
N ASP A 106 -27.73 2.24 -4.29
CA ASP A 106 -27.14 3.56 -4.07
C ASP A 106 -27.21 3.90 -2.58
N TRP A 107 -26.20 4.64 -2.12
CA TRP A 107 -26.14 5.19 -0.77
C TRP A 107 -25.95 6.69 -0.84
N THR A 108 -26.68 7.42 0.00
CA THR A 108 -26.53 8.85 0.19
C THR A 108 -26.38 9.13 1.68
N ALA A 109 -25.61 10.16 2.02
CA ALA A 109 -25.48 10.60 3.40
C ALA A 109 -26.82 11.16 3.90
N GLU A 110 -27.16 10.84 5.15
CA GLU A 110 -28.27 11.46 5.85
C GLU A 110 -28.03 12.97 5.99
N GLU A 111 -29.07 13.77 5.77
CA GLU A 111 -29.05 15.21 6.02
C GLU A 111 -29.57 15.52 7.42
N ARG A 112 -28.83 16.31 8.18
CA ARG A 112 -29.23 16.83 9.49
C ARG A 112 -29.11 18.34 9.49
N GLY A 113 -30.20 19.02 9.12
CA GLY A 113 -30.22 20.47 8.91
C GLY A 113 -29.26 20.87 7.78
N ARG A 114 -28.27 21.72 8.08
CA ARG A 114 -27.25 22.14 7.10
C ARG A 114 -26.03 21.20 7.03
N ALA A 115 -26.05 20.08 7.76
CA ALA A 115 -24.94 19.13 7.81
C ALA A 115 -25.30 17.81 7.14
N LEU A 116 -24.27 17.14 6.62
CA LEU A 116 -24.32 15.74 6.24
C LEU A 116 -23.76 14.88 7.37
N VAL A 117 -24.42 13.76 7.65
CA VAL A 117 -23.89 12.75 8.56
C VAL A 117 -22.88 11.89 7.80
N GLY A 118 -21.59 12.12 8.06
CA GLY A 118 -20.52 11.30 7.49
C GLY A 118 -20.48 9.91 8.14
N VAL A 119 -20.05 8.92 7.36
CA VAL A 119 -19.74 7.58 7.89
C VAL A 119 -18.49 7.63 8.76
N VAL A 120 -18.34 6.64 9.65
CA VAL A 120 -17.12 6.42 10.42
C VAL A 120 -16.39 5.22 9.83
N PRO A 121 -15.23 5.40 9.17
CA PRO A 121 -14.44 4.29 8.67
C PRO A 121 -13.81 3.48 9.82
N GLY A 122 -13.70 2.18 9.61
CA GLY A 122 -13.03 1.24 10.50
C GLY A 122 -13.87 0.00 10.75
N GLY A 123 -13.23 -1.02 11.35
CA GLY A 123 -13.88 -2.29 11.66
C GLY A 123 -13.96 -3.22 10.44
N THR A 124 -14.64 -4.36 10.62
CA THR A 124 -14.72 -5.42 9.60
C THR A 124 -15.87 -5.25 8.61
N GLU A 125 -16.53 -4.10 8.61
CA GLU A 125 -17.67 -3.80 7.74
C GLU A 125 -17.41 -2.57 6.87
N ASP A 126 -18.02 -2.57 5.68
CA ASP A 126 -18.09 -1.41 4.80
C ASP A 126 -18.80 -0.24 5.51
N PRO A 127 -18.23 0.99 5.48
CA PRO A 127 -18.79 2.14 6.19
C PRO A 127 -20.17 2.61 5.70
N PHE A 128 -20.55 2.31 4.46
CA PHE A 128 -21.71 2.89 3.77
C PHE A 128 -22.93 1.98 3.84
N PHE A 129 -22.78 0.73 3.39
CA PHE A 129 -23.81 -0.30 3.31
C PHE A 129 -23.83 -1.23 4.52
N ARG A 130 -22.86 -1.14 5.44
CA ARG A 130 -22.80 -1.95 6.68
C ARG A 130 -22.86 -3.44 6.38
N ARG A 131 -21.94 -3.88 5.52
CA ARG A 131 -21.79 -5.28 5.14
C ARG A 131 -20.35 -5.72 5.36
N PRO A 132 -20.11 -7.02 5.60
CA PRO A 132 -18.75 -7.51 5.81
C PRO A 132 -17.84 -7.17 4.64
N LEU A 133 -16.62 -6.73 4.94
CA LEU A 133 -15.59 -6.53 3.93
C LEU A 133 -15.23 -7.88 3.28
N TRP A 134 -14.93 -7.85 1.98
CA TRP A 134 -14.47 -9.03 1.24
C TRP A 134 -13.06 -9.44 1.66
N LEU A 135 -12.19 -8.43 1.84
CA LEU A 135 -10.80 -8.60 2.21
C LEU A 135 -10.65 -8.74 3.71
N GLN A 136 -10.88 -9.95 4.22
CA GLN A 136 -10.67 -10.30 5.62
C GLN A 136 -9.99 -11.66 5.75
N THR A 137 -9.16 -11.80 6.77
CA THR A 137 -8.59 -13.09 7.16
C THR A 137 -8.27 -13.09 8.66
N ARG A 138 -8.21 -14.28 9.26
CA ARG A 138 -7.71 -14.44 10.63
C ARG A 138 -6.18 -14.36 10.61
N CYS A 139 -5.61 -13.54 11.48
CA CYS A 139 -4.18 -13.34 11.61
C CYS A 139 -3.83 -12.90 13.02
N ALA A 140 -2.86 -13.56 13.65
CA ALA A 140 -2.32 -13.20 14.96
C ALA A 140 -3.39 -13.08 16.05
N GLY A 141 -4.37 -14.00 16.05
CA GLY A 141 -5.51 -14.00 16.98
C GLY A 141 -6.52 -12.87 16.76
N GLN A 142 -6.39 -12.09 15.68
CA GLN A 142 -7.28 -11.00 15.31
C GLN A 142 -7.74 -11.14 13.85
N ILE A 143 -8.59 -10.21 13.42
CA ILE A 143 -9.02 -10.12 12.04
C ILE A 143 -8.19 -9.05 11.35
N LEU A 144 -7.43 -9.47 10.36
CA LEU A 144 -6.78 -8.58 9.42
C LEU A 144 -7.76 -8.28 8.30
N TRP A 145 -7.97 -7.00 8.00
CA TRP A 145 -8.91 -6.57 6.98
C TRP A 145 -8.34 -5.37 6.20
N ALA A 146 -8.85 -5.19 4.99
CA ALA A 146 -8.56 -4.03 4.15
C ALA A 146 -9.82 -3.62 3.37
N TYR A 147 -9.84 -2.40 2.83
CA TYR A 147 -10.94 -1.96 1.97
C TYR A 147 -10.71 -2.35 0.52
N ASN A 148 -9.46 -2.23 0.08
CA ASN A 148 -9.01 -2.45 -1.28
C ASN A 148 -7.50 -2.77 -1.30
N GLU A 149 -6.96 -3.00 -2.49
CA GLU A 149 -5.57 -3.34 -2.72
C GLU A 149 -4.60 -2.21 -2.32
N GLU A 150 -4.98 -0.95 -2.53
CA GLU A 150 -4.17 0.21 -2.12
C GLU A 150 -4.00 0.25 -0.59
N HIS A 151 -5.06 -0.08 0.15
CA HIS A 151 -4.99 -0.24 1.59
C HIS A 151 -4.08 -1.41 2.00
N ILE A 152 -4.11 -2.54 1.27
CA ILE A 152 -3.18 -3.66 1.50
C ILE A 152 -1.73 -3.19 1.31
N ASP A 153 -1.44 -2.44 0.24
CA ASP A 153 -0.10 -1.92 -0.05
C ASP A 153 0.40 -0.98 1.05
N ALA A 154 -0.46 -0.08 1.52
CA ALA A 154 -0.15 0.82 2.62
C ALA A 154 0.17 0.06 3.93
N LEU A 155 -0.62 -0.97 4.26
CA LEU A 155 -0.39 -1.82 5.42
C LEU A 155 0.91 -2.62 5.27
N ALA A 156 1.17 -3.21 4.10
CA ALA A 156 2.37 -4.00 3.84
C ALA A 156 3.64 -3.15 3.95
N ALA A 157 3.63 -1.94 3.39
CA ALA A 157 4.73 -1.00 3.48
C ALA A 157 5.04 -0.60 4.94
N PHE A 158 4.00 -0.42 5.77
CA PHE A 158 4.17 -0.08 7.18
C PHE A 158 4.66 -1.26 8.03
N VAL A 159 4.08 -2.44 7.85
CA VAL A 159 4.39 -3.65 8.62
C VAL A 159 5.79 -4.17 8.26
N GLY A 160 6.13 -4.19 6.97
CA GLY A 160 7.41 -4.64 6.44
C GLY A 160 8.58 -3.74 6.82
N ALA A 161 8.35 -2.46 7.10
CA ALA A 161 9.40 -1.57 7.56
C ALA A 161 9.92 -1.93 8.96
N ARG A 162 11.25 -1.98 9.08
CA ARG A 162 11.95 -2.17 10.37
C ARG A 162 12.02 -0.87 11.16
N LEU A 163 12.14 0.26 10.46
CA LEU A 163 12.15 1.59 11.05
C LEU A 163 10.94 2.39 10.57
N ARG A 164 10.19 2.96 11.51
CA ARG A 164 8.98 3.74 11.23
C ARG A 164 9.18 5.16 11.75
N VAL A 165 9.35 6.11 10.83
CA VAL A 165 9.48 7.53 11.15
C VAL A 165 8.11 8.15 11.09
N ARG A 166 7.71 8.84 12.15
CA ARG A 166 6.43 9.52 12.22
C ARG A 166 6.65 11.01 12.04
N HIS A 167 6.00 11.58 11.02
CA HIS A 167 6.02 13.01 10.71
C HIS A 167 4.75 13.73 11.16
N ALA A 168 3.67 12.98 11.38
CA ALA A 168 2.36 13.54 11.78
C ALA A 168 2.00 13.26 13.24
N SER A 169 0.98 13.96 13.73
CA SER A 169 0.44 13.79 15.08
C SER A 169 0.06 12.34 15.38
N PRO A 170 0.37 11.82 16.58
CA PRO A 170 0.17 10.42 16.96
C PRO A 170 -1.28 9.95 16.98
N THR A 171 -2.26 10.85 16.84
CA THR A 171 -3.69 10.53 16.96
C THR A 171 -4.43 10.52 15.62
N LEU A 172 -3.85 11.05 14.56
CA LEU A 172 -4.57 11.31 13.30
C LEU A 172 -4.43 10.20 12.24
N GLY A 173 -3.29 9.49 12.23
CA GLY A 173 -3.00 8.48 11.21
C GLY A 173 -3.69 7.13 11.44
N MET A 174 -4.04 6.45 10.35
CA MET A 174 -4.56 5.07 10.35
C MET A 174 -3.63 4.12 11.10
N PHE A 175 -2.31 4.23 10.87
CA PHE A 175 -1.30 3.34 11.48
C PHE A 175 -1.21 3.47 12.99
N ALA A 176 -1.50 4.66 13.54
CA ALA A 176 -1.53 4.86 14.98
C ALA A 176 -2.65 4.06 15.65
N ARG A 177 -3.78 3.90 14.95
CA ARG A 177 -4.99 3.20 15.43
C ARG A 177 -4.97 1.69 15.21
N LEU A 178 -3.93 1.16 14.57
CA LEU A 178 -3.78 -0.28 14.39
C LEU A 178 -3.60 -0.99 15.75
N PRO A 179 -4.17 -2.20 15.91
CA PRO A 179 -3.92 -3.05 17.07
C PRO A 179 -2.43 -3.30 17.32
N ALA A 180 -2.08 -3.50 18.59
CA ALA A 180 -0.69 -3.75 18.98
C ALA A 180 -0.11 -5.02 18.33
N CYS A 181 -0.90 -6.09 18.18
CA CYS A 181 -0.44 -7.34 17.58
C CYS A 181 -0.01 -7.14 16.11
N LEU A 182 -0.73 -6.33 15.32
CA LEU A 182 -0.37 -6.03 13.93
C LEU A 182 0.87 -5.14 13.81
N LYS A 183 1.22 -4.40 14.86
CA LYS A 183 2.41 -3.54 14.90
C LYS A 183 3.65 -4.27 15.44
N SER A 184 3.44 -5.37 16.16
CA SER A 184 4.49 -6.15 16.83
C SER A 184 5.46 -6.74 15.82
N ALA A 185 6.76 -6.69 16.15
CA ALA A 185 7.78 -7.33 15.34
C ALA A 185 7.63 -8.87 15.32
N ALA A 186 7.11 -9.46 16.40
CA ALA A 186 6.95 -10.91 16.55
C ALA A 186 5.95 -11.50 15.55
N HIS A 187 4.93 -10.74 15.16
CA HIS A 187 3.89 -11.19 14.22
C HIS A 187 4.10 -10.66 12.81
N ARG A 188 5.26 -10.03 12.52
CA ARG A 188 5.48 -9.36 11.23
C ARG A 188 5.29 -10.31 10.04
N GLU A 189 5.93 -11.48 10.09
CA GLU A 189 5.87 -12.44 8.99
C GLU A 189 4.45 -12.98 8.81
N GLU A 190 3.77 -13.30 9.91
CA GLU A 190 2.38 -13.75 9.89
C GLU A 190 1.45 -12.69 9.30
N VAL A 191 1.60 -11.42 9.68
CA VAL A 191 0.79 -10.31 9.16
C VAL A 191 1.06 -10.07 7.68
N LEU A 192 2.32 -10.14 7.24
CA LEU A 192 2.66 -10.02 5.82
C LEU A 192 2.09 -11.18 4.99
N ALA A 193 2.11 -12.41 5.52
CA ALA A 193 1.45 -13.56 4.89
C ALA A 193 -0.08 -13.37 4.82
N GLY A 194 -0.68 -12.83 5.89
CA GLY A 194 -2.09 -12.45 5.91
C GLY A 194 -2.43 -11.41 4.84
N LEU A 195 -1.62 -10.36 4.70
CA LEU A 195 -1.79 -9.33 3.65
C LEU A 195 -1.61 -9.92 2.24
N GLY A 196 -0.69 -10.86 2.06
CA GLY A 196 -0.54 -11.63 0.82
C GLY A 196 -1.80 -12.43 0.48
N THR A 197 -2.39 -13.08 1.49
CA THR A 197 -3.67 -13.80 1.34
C THR A 197 -4.80 -12.85 0.93
N LEU A 198 -4.89 -11.67 1.55
CA LEU A 198 -5.88 -10.66 1.15
C LEU A 198 -5.67 -10.22 -0.31
N ARG A 199 -4.43 -10.03 -0.75
CA ARG A 199 -4.14 -9.68 -2.14
C ARG A 199 -4.59 -10.77 -3.11
N SER A 200 -4.39 -12.04 -2.77
CA SER A 200 -4.91 -13.17 -3.55
C SER A 200 -6.44 -13.26 -3.52
N LEU A 201 -7.11 -12.84 -2.44
CA LEU A 201 -8.56 -12.78 -2.36
C LEU A 201 -9.16 -11.64 -3.19
N ALA A 202 -8.42 -10.54 -3.39
CA ALA A 202 -8.90 -9.38 -4.15
C ALA A 202 -9.20 -9.71 -5.62
N SER A 203 -8.42 -10.62 -6.22
CA SER A 203 -8.64 -11.09 -7.60
C SER A 203 -9.81 -12.08 -7.72
N ARG A 204 -10.28 -12.65 -6.60
CA ARG A 204 -11.41 -13.58 -6.57
C ARG A 204 -12.74 -12.84 -6.40
N SER A 205 -13.82 -13.45 -6.85
CA SER A 205 -15.15 -12.81 -6.80
C SER A 205 -16.31 -13.77 -6.54
N GLY A 206 -16.09 -15.09 -6.65
CA GLY A 206 -17.13 -16.08 -6.47
C GLY A 206 -17.55 -16.22 -5.00
N PRO A 207 -18.81 -16.53 -4.68
CA PRO A 207 -19.25 -16.74 -3.30
C PRO A 207 -18.46 -17.81 -2.54
N ALA A 208 -17.97 -18.84 -3.25
CA ALA A 208 -17.15 -19.90 -2.68
C ALA A 208 -15.72 -19.44 -2.33
N ASP A 209 -15.25 -18.32 -2.88
CA ASP A 209 -13.93 -17.77 -2.59
C ASP A 209 -13.90 -16.93 -1.31
N ARG A 210 -15.06 -16.67 -0.71
CA ARG A 210 -15.22 -15.85 0.49
C ARG A 210 -14.44 -16.48 1.65
N SER A 211 -13.59 -15.69 2.30
CA SER A 211 -12.90 -16.12 3.52
C SER A 211 -13.91 -16.45 4.63
N ASP A 212 -13.57 -17.45 5.46
CA ASP A 212 -14.26 -17.79 6.71
C ASP A 212 -14.34 -16.60 7.70
N ALA A 213 -13.46 -15.61 7.53
CA ALA A 213 -13.47 -14.40 8.32
C ALA A 213 -14.53 -13.40 7.83
N ALA A 214 -14.94 -13.41 6.57
CA ALA A 214 -15.73 -12.32 5.99
C ALA A 214 -17.22 -12.37 6.34
N TYR A 215 -17.62 -12.62 7.58
CA TYR A 215 -19.01 -12.61 8.08
C TYR A 215 -19.31 -11.42 8.97
N GLU A 216 -20.59 -11.15 9.20
CA GLU A 216 -21.03 -10.11 10.12
C GLU A 216 -20.55 -10.44 11.53
N ARG A 217 -19.87 -9.49 12.16
CA ARG A 217 -19.33 -9.64 13.51
C ARG A 217 -19.92 -8.66 14.53
N GLY A 218 -20.62 -7.63 14.05
CA GLY A 218 -21.16 -6.59 14.94
C GLY A 218 -20.07 -5.78 15.66
N ASP A 219 -18.80 -5.86 15.23
CA ASP A 219 -17.66 -5.10 15.78
C ASP A 219 -17.60 -3.66 15.24
N ARG A 220 -18.78 -3.07 15.02
CA ARG A 220 -18.97 -1.77 14.38
C ARG A 220 -18.33 -0.66 15.21
N PRO A 221 -17.55 0.25 14.60
CA PRO A 221 -17.18 1.48 15.27
C PRO A 221 -18.43 2.23 15.68
N ARG A 222 -18.47 2.71 16.94
CA ARG A 222 -19.57 3.57 17.40
C ARG A 222 -19.66 4.81 16.51
N HIS A 223 -20.86 5.26 16.21
CA HIS A 223 -21.09 6.49 15.45
C HIS A 223 -20.83 7.71 16.35
N HIS A 224 -19.57 8.11 16.48
CA HIS A 224 -19.21 9.43 17.02
C HIS A 224 -19.40 10.49 15.92
N GLY A 225 -20.66 10.88 15.72
CA GLY A 225 -21.17 12.10 15.08
C GLY A 225 -20.22 12.96 14.21
N SER A 226 -19.69 12.45 13.11
CA SER A 226 -19.04 13.30 12.11
C SER A 226 -20.10 14.04 11.29
N LEU A 227 -20.57 15.18 11.81
CA LEU A 227 -21.37 16.13 11.07
C LEU A 227 -20.46 16.96 10.18
N ILE A 228 -20.67 16.89 8.87
CA ILE A 228 -19.96 17.69 7.88
C ILE A 228 -20.91 18.79 7.44
N PHE A 229 -20.66 20.01 7.90
CA PHE A 229 -21.47 21.17 7.51
C PHE A 229 -21.24 21.52 6.05
N ARG A 230 -22.33 21.68 5.29
CA ARG A 230 -22.27 22.27 3.96
C ARG A 230 -21.94 23.75 4.13
N GLY A 231 -20.82 24.21 3.57
CA GLY A 231 -20.51 25.63 3.53
C GLY A 231 -21.66 26.37 2.84
N GLY A 232 -22.21 27.40 3.48
CA GLY A 232 -23.21 28.28 2.88
C GLY A 232 -22.57 29.24 1.88
N PRO A 233 -23.35 29.83 0.95
CA PRO A 233 -22.88 31.01 0.24
C PRO A 233 -22.69 32.12 1.28
N TYR A 234 -21.47 32.62 1.41
CA TYR A 234 -21.22 33.89 2.09
C TYR A 234 -21.64 35.03 1.16
#